data_AF-A0AAV4EE12-F1
#
_entry.id   AF-A0AAV4EE12-F1
#
_cell.length_a   1.000
_cell.length_b   1.000
_cell.length_c   1.000
_cell.angle_alpha   90.00
_cell.angle_beta   90.00
_cell.angle_gamma   90.00
#
_symmetry.space_group_name_H-M   'P 1'
#
loop_
_entity.id
_entity.type
_entity.pdbx_description
1 polymer ?
#
loop_
_entity_poly.entity_id
_entity_poly.type
_entity_poly.pdbx_seq_one_letter_code
_entity_poly.pdbx_strand_id
1 'polypeptide(L)'
;MLEFKRPLVKLIDFGQSIDMTMFPPETTFTAKIHTSGFQCIEMKTNRPWTYQTDLFGLAGTIHVVLFGSYMNVFQEHGVWRTTGNFVRKWNTPLWKQLFHELLNVPSCWHLPDLAALRQEFEKYFHQKLTTSYASWVRRLHLDLNSS
;
A
#
# COMPACT_ATOMS: atom_id res chain seq x y z
N MET A 1 13.26 15.51 13.02
CA MET A 1 12.85 14.18 12.54
C MET A 1 12.21 13.48 13.73
N LEU A 2 10.95 13.06 13.66
CA LEU A 2 10.30 12.36 14.78
C LEU A 2 11.02 11.02 14.99
N GLU A 3 11.71 10.85 16.12
CA GLU A 3 12.21 9.54 16.55
C GLU A 3 11.02 8.70 17.02
N PHE A 4 10.51 7.84 16.15
CA PHE A 4 9.58 6.78 16.54
C PHE A 4 10.36 5.70 17.30
N LYS A 5 10.50 5.86 18.62
CA LYS A 5 11.32 4.98 19.48
C LYS A 5 10.86 3.51 19.55
N ARG A 6 9.70 3.15 18.99
CA ARG A 6 9.25 1.75 18.85
C ARG A 6 8.42 1.57 17.57
N PRO A 7 8.70 0.55 16.74
CA PRO A 7 7.84 0.20 15.62
C PRO A 7 6.48 -0.29 16.15
N LEU A 8 5.40 0.27 15.59
CA LEU A 8 4.02 -0.08 15.97
C LEU A 8 3.47 -1.27 15.16
N VAL A 9 4.10 -1.58 14.04
CA VAL A 9 3.69 -2.64 13.11
C VAL A 9 4.91 -3.50 12.80
N LYS A 10 4.69 -4.81 12.71
CA LYS A 10 5.70 -5.79 12.28
C LYS A 10 5.13 -6.64 11.16
N LEU A 11 5.85 -6.75 10.05
CA LEU A 11 5.51 -7.69 8.99
C LEU A 11 5.89 -9.11 9.45
N ILE A 12 5.00 -10.06 9.22
CA ILE A 12 5.12 -11.47 9.60
C ILE A 12 4.70 -12.35 8.41
N ASP A 13 4.82 -13.66 8.59
CA ASP A 13 4.45 -14.69 7.62
C ASP A 13 5.17 -14.56 6.27
N PHE A 14 6.37 -15.14 6.24
CA PHE A 14 7.24 -15.15 5.06
C PHE A 14 7.10 -16.43 4.22
N GLY A 15 6.01 -17.19 4.39
CA GLY A 15 5.82 -18.49 3.73
C GLY A 15 5.74 -18.41 2.20
N GLN A 16 5.37 -17.24 1.66
CA GLN A 16 5.28 -16.97 0.22
C GLN A 16 6.28 -15.90 -0.24
N SER A 17 7.28 -15.58 0.59
CA SER A 17 8.32 -14.62 0.22
C SER A 17 9.24 -15.20 -0.84
N ILE A 18 9.71 -14.33 -1.74
CA ILE A 18 10.62 -14.68 -2.82
C ILE A 18 11.95 -13.99 -2.55
N ASP A 19 13.02 -14.79 -2.41
CA ASP A 19 14.38 -14.26 -2.38
C ASP A 19 14.87 -14.01 -3.80
N MET A 20 14.85 -12.75 -4.22
CA MET A 20 15.30 -12.33 -5.56
C MET A 20 16.80 -12.59 -5.79
N THR A 21 17.62 -12.73 -4.75
CA THR A 21 19.06 -12.98 -4.88
C THR A 21 19.39 -14.40 -5.35
N MET A 22 18.41 -15.31 -5.25
CA MET A 22 18.51 -16.68 -5.73
C MET A 22 18.24 -16.83 -7.23
N PHE A 23 17.90 -15.74 -7.92
CA PHE A 23 17.60 -15.72 -9.36
C PHE A 23 18.60 -14.85 -10.12
N PRO A 24 18.82 -15.09 -11.43
CA PRO A 24 19.62 -14.21 -12.25
C PRO A 24 19.08 -12.76 -12.24
N PRO A 25 19.95 -11.76 -12.45
CA PRO A 25 19.51 -10.40 -12.74
C PRO A 25 18.47 -10.41 -13.86
N GLU A 26 17.53 -9.48 -13.79
CA GLU A 26 16.46 -9.32 -14.78
C GLU A 26 15.32 -10.37 -14.74
N THR A 27 15.33 -11.28 -13.76
CA THR A 27 14.25 -12.25 -13.57
C THR A 27 12.90 -11.58 -13.31
N THR A 28 11.86 -12.08 -13.99
CA THR A 28 10.46 -11.71 -13.78
C THR A 28 9.58 -12.96 -13.66
N PHE A 29 8.41 -12.83 -13.05
CA PHE A 29 7.46 -13.92 -12.84
C PHE A 29 6.17 -13.69 -13.64
N THR A 30 5.51 -14.78 -14.01
CA THR A 30 4.24 -14.74 -14.77
C THR A 30 3.13 -15.58 -14.11
N ALA A 31 3.45 -16.24 -13.00
CA ALA A 31 2.49 -17.07 -12.27
C ALA A 31 1.28 -16.24 -11.85
N LYS A 32 0.10 -16.83 -11.94
CA LYS A 32 -1.15 -16.27 -11.44
C LYS A 32 -1.61 -17.06 -10.25
N ILE A 33 -1.83 -16.37 -9.13
CA ILE A 33 -2.48 -16.98 -7.98
C ILE A 33 -3.99 -17.09 -8.24
N HIS A 34 -4.62 -18.17 -7.76
CA HIS A 34 -6.02 -18.45 -8.04
C HIS A 34 -7.00 -17.56 -7.25
N THR A 35 -6.56 -17.04 -6.11
CA THR A 35 -7.40 -16.20 -5.26
C THR A 35 -7.45 -14.77 -5.81
N SER A 36 -8.60 -14.41 -6.39
CA SER A 36 -8.80 -13.19 -7.18
C SER A 36 -8.51 -11.88 -6.43
N GLY A 37 -8.70 -11.86 -5.10
CA GLY A 37 -8.45 -10.70 -4.24
C GLY A 37 -6.97 -10.38 -4.00
N PHE A 38 -6.07 -11.34 -4.26
CA PHE A 38 -4.63 -11.15 -4.08
C PHE A 38 -3.90 -10.92 -5.40
N GLN A 39 -4.58 -11.05 -6.54
CA GLN A 39 -3.95 -10.85 -7.85
C GLN A 39 -3.60 -9.38 -8.06
N CYS A 40 -2.32 -9.07 -8.23
CA CYS A 40 -1.89 -7.73 -8.64
C CYS A 40 -2.34 -7.40 -10.07
N ILE A 41 -2.19 -6.13 -10.47
CA ILE A 41 -2.62 -5.66 -11.79
C ILE A 41 -1.94 -6.43 -12.92
N GLU A 42 -0.67 -6.75 -12.78
CA GLU A 42 0.12 -7.52 -13.73
C GLU A 42 -0.46 -8.93 -13.91
N MET A 43 -0.77 -9.64 -12.80
CA MET A 43 -1.44 -10.95 -12.85
C MET A 43 -2.82 -10.87 -13.54
N LYS A 44 -3.61 -9.83 -13.23
CA LYS A 44 -4.93 -9.60 -13.85
C LYS A 44 -4.83 -9.33 -15.35
N THR A 45 -3.73 -8.71 -15.80
CA THR A 45 -3.51 -8.29 -17.19
C THR A 45 -2.55 -9.21 -17.98
N ASN A 46 -2.15 -10.36 -17.41
CA ASN A 46 -1.17 -11.28 -18.02
C ASN A 46 0.20 -10.63 -18.30
N ARG A 47 0.62 -9.64 -17.50
CA ARG A 47 1.95 -9.04 -17.60
C ARG A 47 2.93 -9.69 -16.61
N PRO A 48 4.24 -9.67 -16.91
CA PRO A 48 5.26 -10.06 -15.95
C PRO A 48 5.25 -9.16 -14.71
N TRP A 49 5.64 -9.73 -13.57
CA TRP A 49 5.71 -9.03 -12.28
C TRP A 49 6.91 -9.47 -11.44
N THR A 50 7.33 -8.59 -10.53
CA THR A 50 8.27 -8.84 -9.44
C THR A 50 7.73 -8.18 -8.16
N TYR A 51 8.24 -7.00 -7.79
CA TYR A 51 7.86 -6.28 -6.58
C TYR A 51 6.45 -5.68 -6.62
N GLN A 52 5.82 -5.61 -7.80
CA GLN A 52 4.46 -5.09 -7.95
C GLN A 52 3.42 -5.87 -7.13
N THR A 53 3.68 -7.15 -6.84
CA THR A 53 2.80 -7.93 -5.96
C THR A 53 2.74 -7.34 -4.54
N ASP A 54 3.87 -6.91 -3.99
CA ASP A 54 3.95 -6.29 -2.67
C ASP A 54 3.36 -4.88 -2.68
N LEU A 55 3.56 -4.12 -3.77
CA LEU A 55 2.95 -2.79 -3.95
C LEU A 55 1.41 -2.87 -3.98
N PHE A 56 0.88 -3.88 -4.68
CA PHE A 56 -0.56 -4.15 -4.68
C PHE A 56 -1.05 -4.60 -3.31
N GLY A 57 -0.30 -5.45 -2.61
CA GLY A 57 -0.59 -5.86 -1.24
C GLY A 57 -0.65 -4.66 -0.28
N LEU A 58 0.34 -3.76 -0.36
CA LEU A 58 0.38 -2.52 0.41
C LEU A 58 -0.84 -1.64 0.13
N ALA A 59 -1.20 -1.45 -1.14
CA ALA A 59 -2.41 -0.72 -1.52
C ALA A 59 -3.67 -1.38 -0.92
N GLY A 60 -3.76 -2.71 -0.98
CA GLY A 60 -4.85 -3.48 -0.40
C GLY A 60 -4.96 -3.30 1.13
N THR A 61 -3.85 -3.37 1.85
CA THR A 61 -3.81 -3.15 3.30
C THR A 61 -4.24 -1.73 3.65
N ILE A 62 -3.73 -0.71 2.94
CA ILE A 62 -4.11 0.68 3.16
C ILE A 62 -5.60 0.88 2.89
N HIS A 63 -6.14 0.28 1.84
CA HIS A 63 -7.58 0.33 1.54
C HIS A 63 -8.43 -0.24 2.68
N VAL A 64 -8.06 -1.39 3.23
CA VAL A 64 -8.78 -1.99 4.38
C VAL A 64 -8.75 -1.05 5.58
N VAL A 65 -7.60 -0.43 5.88
CA VAL A 65 -7.48 0.53 6.99
C VAL A 65 -8.36 1.77 6.77
N LEU A 66 -8.47 2.26 5.53
CA LEU A 66 -9.26 3.45 5.22
C LEU A 66 -10.76 3.18 5.16
N PHE A 67 -11.17 2.05 4.60
CA PHE A 67 -12.57 1.81 4.21
C PHE A 67 -13.23 0.62 4.90
N GLY A 68 -12.48 -0.18 5.67
CA GLY A 68 -13.00 -1.35 6.39
C GLY A 68 -13.42 -2.51 5.49
N SER A 69 -13.04 -2.48 4.21
CA SER A 69 -13.40 -3.51 3.23
C SER A 69 -12.23 -3.84 2.31
N TYR A 70 -12.27 -5.03 1.71
CA TYR A 70 -11.25 -5.46 0.75
C TYR A 70 -11.23 -4.56 -0.49
N MET A 71 -10.03 -4.30 -0.98
CA MET A 71 -9.82 -3.48 -2.17
C MET A 71 -10.37 -4.16 -3.42
N ASN A 72 -11.20 -3.45 -4.17
CA ASN A 72 -11.51 -3.80 -5.55
C ASN A 72 -10.91 -2.74 -6.48
N VAL A 73 -10.49 -3.17 -7.67
CA VAL A 73 -9.87 -2.30 -8.66
C VAL A 73 -10.66 -2.31 -9.96
N PHE A 74 -10.69 -1.16 -10.63
CA PHE A 74 -11.30 -0.98 -11.94
C PHE A 74 -10.41 -0.10 -12.81
N GLN A 75 -10.62 -0.17 -14.13
CA GLN A 75 -9.89 0.65 -15.08
C GLN A 75 -10.77 1.81 -15.57
N GLU A 76 -10.20 3.01 -15.58
CA GLU A 76 -10.83 4.24 -16.08
C GLU A 76 -9.83 4.95 -16.99
N HIS A 77 -10.15 5.07 -18.29
CA HIS A 77 -9.28 5.69 -19.30
C HIS A 77 -7.84 5.14 -19.31
N GLY A 78 -7.69 3.83 -19.16
CA GLY A 78 -6.39 3.15 -19.13
C GLY A 78 -5.68 3.15 -17.76
N VAL A 79 -6.20 3.88 -16.77
CA VAL A 79 -5.62 3.99 -15.43
C VAL A 79 -6.37 3.08 -14.45
N TRP A 80 -5.64 2.26 -13.71
CA TRP A 80 -6.18 1.44 -12.62
C TRP A 80 -6.44 2.27 -11.37
N ARG A 81 -7.63 2.08 -10.79
CA ARG A 81 -8.11 2.80 -9.61
C ARG A 81 -8.72 1.82 -8.61
N THR A 82 -8.68 2.21 -7.35
CA THR A 82 -9.40 1.49 -6.29
C THR A 82 -10.83 2.00 -6.17
N THR A 83 -11.74 1.11 -5.79
CA THR A 83 -13.04 1.47 -5.21
C THR A 83 -12.85 2.18 -3.86
N GLY A 84 -13.88 2.87 -3.36
CA GLY A 84 -13.85 3.54 -2.06
C GLY A 84 -14.21 5.02 -2.15
N ASN A 85 -15.04 5.48 -1.23
CA ASN A 85 -15.48 6.87 -1.16
C ASN A 85 -14.56 7.65 -0.21
N PHE A 86 -13.56 8.31 -0.77
CA PHE A 86 -12.67 9.19 0.01
C PHE A 86 -13.49 10.28 0.70
N VAL A 87 -13.40 10.35 2.04
CA VAL A 87 -14.16 11.33 2.82
C VAL A 87 -13.61 12.73 2.55
N ARG A 88 -14.50 13.70 2.33
CA ARG A 88 -14.16 15.10 1.97
C ARG A 88 -13.11 15.77 2.86
N LYS A 89 -13.06 15.39 4.15
CA LYS A 89 -12.12 15.95 5.13
C LYS A 89 -10.68 15.42 4.99
N TRP A 90 -10.48 14.36 4.22
CA TRP A 90 -9.16 13.77 3.99
C TRP A 90 -8.40 14.53 2.91
N ASN A 91 -7.07 14.38 2.88
CA ASN A 91 -6.26 14.82 1.76
C ASN A 91 -6.42 13.85 0.58
N THR A 92 -7.58 13.91 -0.06
CA THR A 92 -7.96 13.04 -1.18
C THR A 92 -6.96 13.06 -2.33
N PRO A 93 -6.37 14.21 -2.74
CA PRO A 93 -5.32 14.21 -3.76
C PRO A 93 -4.12 13.33 -3.39
N LEU A 94 -3.61 13.46 -2.17
CA LEU A 94 -2.46 12.69 -1.69
C LEU A 94 -2.75 11.17 -1.67
N TRP A 95 -3.93 10.78 -1.18
CA TRP A 95 -4.34 9.37 -1.22
C TRP A 95 -4.49 8.85 -2.65
N LYS A 96 -5.12 9.62 -3.54
CA LYS A 96 -5.28 9.22 -4.95
C LYS A 96 -3.93 9.07 -5.66
N GLN A 97 -2.97 9.96 -5.39
CA GLN A 97 -1.60 9.86 -5.89
C GLN A 97 -0.93 8.58 -5.39
N LEU A 98 -1.03 8.27 -4.08
CA LEU A 98 -0.49 7.02 -3.54
C LEU A 98 -1.05 5.78 -4.24
N PHE A 99 -2.38 5.66 -4.32
CA PHE A 99 -3.01 4.53 -5.00
C PHE A 99 -2.65 4.48 -6.49
N HIS A 100 -2.49 5.62 -7.14
CA HIS A 100 -2.08 5.67 -8.54
C HIS A 100 -0.69 5.06 -8.73
N GLU A 101 0.31 5.53 -7.97
CA GLU A 101 1.69 5.06 -8.04
C GLU A 101 1.83 3.56 -7.72
N LEU A 102 1.09 3.07 -6.71
CA LEU A 102 1.15 1.67 -6.31
C LEU A 102 0.45 0.72 -7.30
N LEU A 103 -0.59 1.17 -8.00
CA LEU A 103 -1.40 0.33 -8.90
C LEU A 103 -0.99 0.43 -10.37
N ASN A 104 -0.31 1.49 -10.79
CA ASN A 104 -0.04 1.79 -12.19
C ASN A 104 1.46 1.73 -12.52
N VAL A 105 2.14 0.70 -12.02
CA VAL A 105 3.58 0.50 -12.27
C VAL A 105 3.82 0.17 -13.75
N PRO A 106 4.60 0.98 -14.49
CA PRO A 106 4.78 0.79 -15.93
C PRO A 106 5.45 -0.54 -16.29
N SER A 107 6.44 -0.97 -15.50
CA SER A 107 7.20 -2.21 -15.74
C SER A 107 7.98 -2.66 -14.48
N CYS A 108 8.56 -3.86 -14.51
CA CYS A 108 9.41 -4.38 -13.41
C CYS A 108 10.67 -3.54 -13.12
N TRP A 109 11.06 -2.64 -14.05
CA TRP A 109 12.25 -1.79 -13.95
C TRP A 109 11.95 -0.35 -13.58
N HIS A 110 10.68 0.02 -13.52
CA HIS A 110 10.23 1.39 -13.27
C HIS A 110 9.30 1.39 -12.06
N LEU A 111 9.86 1.02 -10.89
CA LEU A 111 9.14 1.01 -9.63
C LEU A 111 8.94 2.44 -9.09
N PRO A 112 7.84 2.71 -8.36
CA PRO A 112 7.63 4.01 -7.75
C PRO A 112 8.65 4.26 -6.62
N ASP A 113 9.01 5.53 -6.40
CA ASP A 113 9.86 5.94 -5.28
C ASP A 113 9.04 5.95 -3.98
N LEU A 114 9.10 4.84 -3.24
CA LEU A 114 8.41 4.69 -1.96
C LEU A 114 8.94 5.65 -0.88
N ALA A 115 10.19 6.08 -0.97
CA ALA A 115 10.75 7.04 -0.01
C ALA A 115 10.16 8.44 -0.26
N ALA A 116 10.05 8.86 -1.51
CA ALA A 116 9.39 10.11 -1.88
C ALA A 116 7.90 10.11 -1.47
N LEU A 117 7.17 9.03 -1.77
CA LEU A 117 5.78 8.87 -1.33
C LEU A 117 5.65 8.97 0.19
N ARG A 118 6.49 8.25 0.95
CA ARG A 118 6.51 8.33 2.42
C ARG A 118 6.72 9.76 2.92
N GLN A 119 7.66 10.50 2.32
CA GLN A 119 7.96 11.89 2.71
C GLN A 119 6.77 12.83 2.53
N GLU A 120 5.97 12.67 1.47
CA GLU A 120 4.75 13.46 1.28
C GLU A 120 3.73 13.22 2.40
N PHE A 121 3.57 11.97 2.82
CA PHE A 121 2.70 11.60 3.95
C PHE A 121 3.23 12.09 5.29
N GLU A 122 4.54 11.97 5.55
CA GLU A 122 5.17 12.51 6.76
C GLU A 122 5.00 14.02 6.85
N LYS A 123 5.16 14.73 5.72
CA LYS A 123 4.93 16.18 5.65
C LYS A 123 3.47 16.52 5.98
N TYR A 124 2.51 15.83 5.38
CA TYR A 124 1.09 16.05 5.66
C TYR A 124 0.76 15.74 7.14
N PHE A 125 1.28 14.64 7.66
CA PHE A 125 1.11 14.25 9.06
C PHE A 125 1.63 15.33 10.01
N HIS A 126 2.87 15.81 9.81
CA HIS A 126 3.46 16.86 10.63
C HIS A 126 2.62 18.13 10.62
N GLN A 127 2.16 18.54 9.45
CA GLN A 127 1.44 19.80 9.26
C GLN A 127 0.01 19.80 9.79
N LYS A 128 -0.69 18.65 9.76
CA LYS A 128 -2.15 18.60 9.97
C LYS A 128 -2.61 17.64 11.05
N LEU A 129 -1.82 16.62 11.40
CA LEU A 129 -2.30 15.50 12.21
C LEU A 129 -1.57 15.37 13.56
N THR A 130 -0.36 15.92 13.72
CA THR A 130 0.46 15.78 14.93
C THR A 130 -0.28 16.14 16.22
N THR A 131 -1.03 17.25 16.23
CA THR A 131 -1.75 17.73 17.44
C THR A 131 -2.81 16.74 17.91
N SER A 132 -3.45 16.04 16.97
CA SER A 132 -4.49 15.05 17.27
C SER A 132 -3.93 13.64 17.47
N TYR A 133 -2.73 13.36 16.94
CA TYR A 133 -2.15 12.02 16.94
C TYR A 133 -2.01 11.42 18.33
N ALA A 134 -1.51 12.18 19.30
CA ALA A 134 -1.31 11.68 20.66
C ALA A 134 -2.61 11.22 21.32
N SER A 135 -3.72 11.93 21.08
CA SER A 135 -5.02 11.53 21.63
C SER A 135 -5.58 10.28 20.93
N TRP A 136 -5.35 10.13 19.62
CA TRP A 136 -5.74 8.94 18.87
C TRP A 136 -4.97 7.69 19.31
N VAL A 137 -3.66 7.79 19.49
CA VAL A 137 -2.83 6.66 19.97
C VAL A 137 -3.27 6.23 21.38
N ARG A 138 -3.53 7.20 22.26
CA ARG A 138 -4.01 6.91 23.62
C ARG A 138 -5.35 6.17 23.59
N ARG A 139 -6.28 6.62 22.74
CA ARG A 139 -7.59 5.97 22.57
C ARG A 139 -7.44 4.54 22.05
N LEU A 140 -6.64 4.33 21.00
CA LEU A 140 -6.38 3.00 20.44
C LEU A 140 -5.81 2.04 21.49
N HIS A 141 -4.89 2.52 22.33
CA HIS A 141 -4.31 1.70 23.40
C HIS A 141 -5.35 1.32 24.47
N LEU A 142 -6.31 2.19 24.78
CA LEU A 142 -7.39 1.87 25.70
C LEU A 142 -8.31 0.81 25.10
N ASP A 143 -8.75 1.00 23.85
CA ASP A 143 -9.67 0.09 23.16
C ASP A 143 -9.08 -1.34 23.03
N LEU A 144 -7.78 -1.45 22.74
CA LEU A 144 -7.07 -2.74 22.62
C LEU A 144 -6.85 -3.46 23.95
N ASN A 145 -6.78 -2.74 25.09
CA ASN A 145 -6.54 -3.33 26.40
C ASN A 145 -7.82 -3.54 27.22
N SER A 146 -8.95 -3.03 26.73
CA SER A 146 -10.28 -3.24 27.32
C SER A 146 -11.02 -4.45 26.73
N SER A 147 -10.38 -5.17 25.80
CA SER A 147 -10.89 -6.36 25.10
C SER A 147 -10.21 -7.60 25.65
#